data_AF-A0A1M4VK60-F1
#
_entry.id   AF-A0A1M4VK60-F1
#
_cell.length_a   1.000
_cell.length_b   1.000
_cell.length_c   1.000
_cell.angle_alpha   90.00
_cell.angle_beta   90.00
_cell.angle_gamma   90.00
#
_symmetry.space_group_name_H-M   'P 1'
#
loop_
_entity.id
_entity.type
_entity.pdbx_description
1 polymer ?
#
loop_
_entity_poly.entity_id
_entity_poly.type
_entity_poly.pdbx_seq_one_letter_code
_entity_poly.pdbx_strand_id
1 'polypeptide(L)' 'MRFLFDQNISHRILKLLPENYSGSTTVKQEGLTNSPDKEIWEFAKTNKFIIVTQDSDFNDINSLYGFPPKIIWIRTGI' A
#
# COMPACT_ATOMS: atom_id res chain seq x y z
N MET A 1 0.67 -8.84 10.32
CA MET A 1 0.22 -8.39 8.98
C MET A 1 1.19 -7.34 8.50
N ARG A 2 1.39 -7.19 7.18
CA ARG A 2 2.33 -6.19 6.64
C ARG A 2 1.58 -5.21 5.75
N PHE A 3 1.85 -3.92 5.92
CA PHE A 3 1.27 -2.87 5.11
C PHE A 3 2.28 -2.35 4.08
N LEU A 4 1.77 -2.03 2.90
CA LEU A 4 2.48 -1.23 1.91
C LEU A 4 1.77 0.12 1.83
N PHE A 5 2.42 1.17 2.30
CA PHE A 5 1.87 2.52 2.25
C PHE A 5 2.17 3.18 0.91
N ASP A 6 1.13 3.72 0.29
CA ASP A 6 1.20 4.51 -0.92
C ASP A 6 2.12 5.74 -0.77
N GLN A 7 2.61 6.27 -1.89
CA GLN A 7 3.49 7.44 -1.96
C GLN A 7 2.88 8.70 -1.32
N ASN A 8 1.54 8.81 -1.34
CA ASN A 8 0.80 9.91 -0.72
C ASN A 8 0.80 9.86 0.81
N ILE A 9 1.21 8.74 1.41
CA ILE A 9 1.28 8.56 2.85
C ILE A 9 2.69 8.81 3.35
N SER A 10 2.82 9.65 4.38
CA SER A 10 4.10 9.97 4.99
C SER A 10 4.78 8.74 5.58
N HIS A 11 6.05 8.51 5.21
CA HIS A 11 6.92 7.47 5.79
C HIS A 11 7.04 7.51 7.33
N ARG A 12 6.70 8.64 7.96
CA ARG A 12 6.62 8.77 9.43
C ARG A 12 5.64 7.76 10.05
N ILE A 13 4.63 7.31 9.29
CA ILE A 13 3.67 6.30 9.74
C ILE A 13 4.36 5.02 10.21
N LEU A 14 5.46 4.62 9.56
CA LEU A 14 6.20 3.40 9.92
C LEU A 14 6.76 3.44 11.34
N LYS A 15 7.11 4.64 11.84
CA LYS A 15 7.59 4.84 13.22
C LYS A 15 6.46 4.81 14.25
N LEU A 16 5.22 5.00 13.81
CA LEU A 16 4.04 5.00 14.67
C LEU A 16 3.37 3.62 14.72
N LEU A 17 3.82 2.67 13.89
CA LEU A 17 3.27 1.34 13.87
C LEU A 17 3.70 0.51 15.10
N PRO A 18 2.79 -0.26 15.70
CA PRO A 18 3.15 -1.24 16.72
C PRO A 18 4.14 -2.29 16.18
N GLU A 19 4.91 -2.92 17.07
CA GLU A 19 5.91 -3.94 16.71
C GLU A 19 5.36 -5.09 15.87
N ASN A 20 4.08 -5.46 16.07
CA ASN A 20 3.38 -6.49 15.30
C ASN A 20 3.24 -6.17 13.80
N TYR A 21 3.50 -4.93 13.40
CA TYR A 21 3.46 -4.44 12.02
C TYR A 21 4.81 -3.90 11.53
N SER A 22 5.91 -4.22 12.23
CA SER A 22 7.29 -3.83 11.90
C SER A 22 7.76 -4.24 10.49
N GLY A 23 7.15 -5.27 9.89
CA GLY A 23 7.41 -5.67 8.51
C GLY A 23 6.70 -4.81 7.46
N SER A 24 6.06 -3.71 7.83
CA SER A 24 5.42 -2.78 6.89
C SER A 24 6.44 -1.85 6.26
N THR A 25 6.17 -1.42 5.04
CA THR A 25 7.07 -0.60 4.23
C THR A 25 6.27 0.44 3.45
N THR A 26 6.95 1.36 2.79
CA THR A 26 6.32 2.31 1.86
C THR A 26 6.77 2.04 0.43
N VAL A 27 5.94 2.41 -0.54
CA VAL A 27 6.30 2.40 -1.97
C VAL A 27 7.65 3.09 -2.20
N LYS A 28 7.91 4.17 -1.45
CA LYS A 28 9.18 4.89 -1.50
C LYS A 28 10.39 4.09 -0.98
N GLN A 29 10.23 3.32 0.11
CA GLN A 29 11.31 2.49 0.65
C GLN A 29 11.63 1.29 -0.24
N GLU A 30 10.62 0.72 -0.89
CA GLU A 30 10.79 -0.39 -1.84
C GLU A 30 11.29 0.06 -3.23
N GLY A 31 11.55 1.36 -3.41
CA GLY A 31 12.04 1.90 -4.69
C GLY A 31 10.98 1.98 -5.80
N LEU A 32 9.70 1.80 -5.45
CA LEU A 32 8.56 1.75 -6.37
C LEU A 32 7.92 3.12 -6.65
N THR A 33 8.59 4.23 -6.29
CA THR A 33 8.00 5.60 -6.36
C THR A 33 7.58 6.00 -7.79
N ASN A 34 8.26 5.48 -8.81
CA ASN A 34 7.95 5.77 -10.22
C ASN A 34 7.28 4.59 -10.93
N SER A 35 6.94 3.54 -10.19
CA SER A 35 6.27 2.37 -10.73
C SER A 35 4.78 2.65 -10.90
N PRO A 36 4.14 2.15 -11.97
CA PRO A 36 2.69 2.25 -12.13
C PRO A 36 1.96 1.50 -11.01
N ASP A 37 0.74 1.94 -10.68
CA ASP A 37 -0.05 1.35 -9.59
C ASP A 37 -0.28 -0.15 -9.75
N LYS A 38 -0.36 -0.63 -11.00
CA LYS A 38 -0.43 -2.07 -11.30
C LYS A 38 0.83 -2.83 -10.85
N GLU A 39 2.01 -2.26 -11.02
CA GLU A 39 3.26 -2.88 -10.58
C GLU A 39 3.34 -2.88 -9.05
N ILE A 40 2.94 -1.77 -8.41
CA ILE A 40 2.82 -1.68 -6.94
C ILE A 40 1.82 -2.73 -6.42
N TRP A 41 0.71 -2.92 -7.13
CA TRP A 41 -0.33 -3.91 -6.81
C TRP A 41 0.18 -5.35 -6.94
N GLU A 42 0.89 -5.68 -8.02
CA GLU A 42 1.50 -7.01 -8.19
C GLU A 42 2.61 -7.27 -7.18
N PHE A 43 3.40 -6.24 -6.83
CA PHE A 43 4.39 -6.32 -5.76
C PHE A 43 3.73 -6.63 -4.42
N ALA A 44 2.65 -5.89 -4.08
CA ALA A 44 1.92 -6.10 -2.85
C ALA A 44 1.29 -7.51 -2.79
N LYS A 45 0.73 -7.98 -3.91
CA LYS A 45 0.18 -9.33 -4.04
C LYS A 45 1.24 -10.40 -3.83
N THR A 46 2.35 -10.32 -4.55
CA THR A 46 3.47 -11.29 -4.50
C THR A 46 4.07 -11.38 -3.10
N ASN A 47 4.23 -10.22 -2.46
CA ASN A 47 4.81 -10.12 -1.12
C ASN A 47 3.77 -10.18 0.00
N LYS A 48 2.50 -10.46 -0.30
CA LYS A 48 1.40 -10.57 0.70
C LYS A 48 1.27 -9.32 1.59
N PHE A 49 1.48 -8.15 1.01
CA PHE A 49 1.18 -6.87 1.66
C PHE A 49 -0.29 -6.51 1.53
N ILE A 50 -0.75 -5.69 2.46
CA ILE A 50 -2.02 -4.97 2.40
C ILE A 50 -1.69 -3.55 1.97
N ILE A 51 -2.27 -3.11 0.86
CA ILE A 51 -2.04 -1.76 0.35
C ILE A 51 -2.85 -0.78 1.20
N VAL A 52 -2.22 0.26 1.71
CA VAL A 52 -2.86 1.37 2.40
C VAL A 52 -2.68 2.60 1.52
N THR A 53 -3.78 3.15 1.03
CA THR A 53 -3.75 4.27 0.08
C THR A 53 -4.83 5.30 0.39
N GLN A 54 -4.62 6.52 -0.09
CA GLN A 54 -5.65 7.57 -0.17
C GLN A 54 -6.24 7.70 -1.58
N ASP A 55 -5.61 7.04 -2.57
CA ASP A 55 -6.01 7.06 -3.96
C ASP A 55 -7.08 6.00 -4.27
N SER A 56 -8.04 6.34 -5.14
CA SER A 56 -9.05 5.42 -5.65
C SER A 56 -8.48 4.39 -6.62
N ASP A 57 -7.36 4.69 -7.29
CA ASP A 57 -6.86 3.89 -8.41
C ASP A 57 -6.57 2.43 -8.03
N PHE A 58 -6.05 2.19 -6.83
CA PHE A 58 -5.85 0.82 -6.34
C PHE A 58 -7.17 0.06 -6.16
N ASN A 59 -8.23 0.74 -5.72
CA ASN A 59 -9.54 0.11 -5.55
C ASN A 59 -10.13 -0.28 -6.92
N ASP A 60 -9.91 0.53 -7.95
CA ASP A 60 -10.33 0.22 -9.31
C ASP A 60 -9.55 -0.98 -9.86
N ILE A 61 -8.23 -1.02 -9.66
CA ILE A 61 -7.39 -2.18 -10.00
C ILE A 61 -7.90 -3.44 -9.29
N ASN A 62 -8.19 -3.37 -7.99
CA ASN A 62 -8.70 -4.53 -7.25
C ASN A 62 -10.14 -4.92 -7.65
N SER A 63 -10.94 -3.99 -8.15
CA SER A 63 -12.26 -4.29 -8.71
C SER A 63 -12.15 -5.02 -10.05
N LEU A 64 -11.11 -4.71 -10.85
CA LEU A 64 -10.82 -5.34 -12.14
C LEU A 64 -10.16 -6.72 -11.99
N TYR A 65 -9.15 -6.85 -11.12
CA TYR A 65 -8.32 -8.06 -11.00
C TYR A 65 -8.70 -8.95 -9.80
N GLY A 66 -9.56 -8.47 -8.91
CA GLY A 66 -9.99 -9.19 -7.72
C GLY A 66 -8.93 -9.26 -6.63
N PHE A 67 -9.28 -9.91 -5.51
CA PHE A 67 -8.34 -10.20 -4.43
C PHE A 67 -7.46 -11.42 -4.78
N PRO A 68 -6.18 -11.50 -4.37
CA PRO A 68 -5.34 -10.53 -3.61
C PRO A 68 -4.63 -9.45 -4.44
N PRO A 69 -4.16 -8.32 -3.81
CA PRO A 69 -4.02 -8.02 -2.36
C PRO A 69 -5.22 -7.29 -1.72
N LYS A 70 -5.26 -7.24 -0.36
CA LYS A 70 -6.25 -6.41 0.36
C LYS A 70 -5.89 -4.93 0.24
N ILE A 71 -6.92 -4.09 0.17
CA ILE A 71 -6.77 -2.63 0.12
C ILE A 71 -7.47 -2.00 1.31
N ILE A 72 -6.77 -1.09 1.98
CA ILE A 72 -7.30 -0.18 2.99
C ILE A 72 -7.28 1.22 2.38
N TRP A 73 -8.46 1.70 1.98
CA TRP A 73 -8.62 3.05 1.46
C TRP A 73 -8.92 4.02 2.61
N ILE A 74 -7.98 4.89 2.91
CA ILE A 74 -8.12 5.94 3.92
C ILE A 74 -8.78 7.15 3.26
N ARG A 75 -10.04 7.43 3.62
CA ARG A 75 -10.80 8.59 3.14
C ARG A 75 -10.74 9.79 4.09
N THR A 76 -9.66 9.93 4.85
CA THR A 76 -9.49 11.00 5.83
C THR A 76 -8.43 11.98 5.35
N GLY A 77 -8.77 13.27 5.35
CA GLY A 77 -8.00 14.36 4.74
C GLY A 77 -8.99 15.35 4.12
N ILE A 78 -8.66 16.64 4.13
CA ILE A 78 -9.42 17.70 3.44
C ILE A 78 -8.79 17.89 2.06
#